data_AF-A0A917VK49-F1
#
_entry.id   AF-A0A917VK49-F1
#
_cell.length_a   1.000
_cell.length_b   1.000
_cell.length_c   1.000
_cell.angle_alpha   90.00
_cell.angle_beta   90.00
_cell.angle_gamma   90.00
#
_symmetry.space_group_name_H-M   'P 1'
#
loop_
_entity.id
_entity.type
_entity.pdbx_description
1 polymer ?
#
loop_
_entity_poly.entity_id
_entity_poly.type
_entity_poly.pdbx_seq_one_letter_code
_entity_poly.pdbx_strand_id
1 'polypeptide(L)'
;MTERPLVLLDVDGVLNPARRATPRLRRYECVLSGQAYTVLLNALHGAKLTELARDTGAELAWATTWEHHANEHIAPRLGLPDLPVIEVNGDPGSRAGEHFKTRHVAEYVTGRPFVWFDDSLGPCDWQYLKDHPAVGDFLLVEVDPRTGLTDAHLARARDWLSGRRDAGLRPLLPGSGALTAEAGPGPLPS
;
A
#
# COMPACT_ATOMS: atom_id res chain seq x y z
N MET A 1 1.26 -19.41 -6.15
CA MET A 1 1.48 -18.85 -4.80
C MET A 1 0.88 -17.47 -4.81
N THR A 2 -0.12 -17.17 -3.99
CA THR A 2 -0.64 -15.80 -3.88
C THR A 2 0.42 -14.97 -3.15
N GLU A 3 1.04 -14.02 -3.86
CA GLU A 3 2.09 -13.17 -3.29
C GLU A 3 1.54 -12.33 -2.13
N ARG A 4 2.38 -12.10 -1.11
CA ARG A 4 1.99 -11.38 0.11
C ARG A 4 1.54 -9.95 -0.23
N PRO A 5 0.47 -9.42 0.39
CA PRO A 5 0.06 -8.04 0.13
C PRO A 5 1.13 -7.05 0.59
N LEU A 6 1.06 -5.83 0.08
CA LEU A 6 2.00 -4.76 0.37
C LEU A 6 1.37 -3.66 1.23
N VAL A 7 2.19 -3.04 2.07
CA VAL A 7 1.91 -1.76 2.71
C VAL A 7 3.00 -0.78 2.28
N LEU A 8 2.60 0.16 1.43
CA LEU A 8 3.47 1.15 0.83
C LEU A 8 3.48 2.43 1.67
N LEU A 9 4.67 2.94 1.96
CA LEU A 9 4.89 4.01 2.91
C LEU A 9 5.54 5.22 2.24
N ASP A 10 4.83 6.34 2.25
CA ASP A 10 5.49 7.64 2.08
C ASP A 10 6.08 8.17 3.40
N VAL A 11 7.02 9.10 3.30
CA VAL A 11 7.66 9.77 4.43
C VAL A 11 7.04 11.14 4.65
N ASP A 12 7.18 12.07 3.72
CA ASP A 12 6.71 13.44 3.88
C ASP A 12 5.18 13.49 3.87
N GLY A 13 4.60 14.29 4.78
CA GLY A 13 3.15 14.33 5.00
C GLY A 13 2.58 13.11 5.72
N VAL A 14 3.22 11.94 5.65
CA VAL A 14 2.75 10.70 6.29
C VAL A 14 3.47 10.40 7.60
N LEU A 15 4.72 9.94 7.54
CA LEU A 15 5.52 9.64 8.73
C LEU A 15 6.18 10.91 9.31
N ASN A 16 6.46 11.88 8.43
CA ASN A 16 6.99 13.20 8.68
C ASN A 16 5.91 14.26 8.39
N PRO A 17 4.96 14.53 9.31
CA PRO A 17 3.96 15.57 9.10
C PRO A 17 4.60 16.96 9.00
N ALA A 18 3.96 17.85 8.24
CA ALA A 18 4.43 19.21 7.95
C ALA A 18 4.61 20.09 9.20
N ARG A 19 4.00 19.72 10.32
CA ARG A 19 4.21 20.38 11.61
C ARG A 19 4.13 19.40 12.76
N ARG A 20 4.68 19.83 13.90
CA ARG A 20 4.55 19.11 15.17
C ARG A 20 3.12 19.21 15.67
N ALA A 21 2.32 18.19 15.38
CA ALA A 21 0.95 18.08 15.87
C ALA A 21 0.88 17.50 17.30
N THR A 22 1.90 16.76 17.74
CA THR A 22 1.91 16.10 19.05
C THR A 22 3.28 16.16 19.73
N PRO A 23 3.34 16.04 21.08
CA PRO A 23 4.59 15.88 21.80
C PRO A 23 5.30 14.55 21.52
N ARG A 24 4.67 13.58 20.84
CA ARG A 24 5.30 12.27 20.53
C ARG A 24 6.25 12.35 19.33
N LEU A 25 6.03 13.29 18.44
CA LEU A 25 6.95 13.58 17.34
C LEU A 25 8.29 14.03 17.93
N ARG A 26 9.40 13.56 17.38
CA ARG A 26 10.77 13.97 17.74
C ARG A 26 11.43 14.52 16.49
N ARG A 27 12.25 15.55 16.68
CA ARG A 27 12.98 16.18 15.59
C ARG A 27 14.26 15.38 15.36
N TYR A 28 14.57 15.09 14.11
CA TYR A 28 15.83 14.47 13.72
C TYR A 28 16.42 15.18 12.52
N GLU A 29 17.74 15.25 12.49
CA GLU A 29 18.50 15.72 11.34
C GLU A 29 18.88 14.54 10.46
N CYS A 30 18.80 14.77 9.15
CA CYS A 30 19.14 13.84 8.08
C CYS A 30 20.04 14.59 7.09
N VAL A 31 21.01 13.91 6.48
CA VAL A 31 21.93 14.54 5.53
C VAL A 31 21.85 13.78 4.22
N LEU A 32 21.21 14.38 3.22
CA LEU A 32 21.02 13.77 1.90
C LEU A 32 21.88 14.55 0.92
N SER A 33 22.81 13.87 0.26
CA SER A 33 23.72 14.48 -0.73
C SER A 33 24.41 15.76 -0.23
N GLY A 34 24.79 15.78 1.06
CA GLY A 34 25.45 16.91 1.72
C GLY A 34 24.53 18.04 2.19
N GLN A 35 23.22 17.94 1.95
CA GLN A 35 22.23 18.91 2.41
C GLN A 35 21.54 18.41 3.69
N ALA A 36 21.37 19.30 4.67
CA ALA A 36 20.70 18.99 5.93
C ALA A 36 19.17 19.13 5.81
N TYR A 37 18.46 18.09 6.23
CA TYR A 37 17.00 18.03 6.31
C TYR A 37 16.58 17.78 7.74
N THR A 38 15.41 18.30 8.11
CA THR A 38 14.80 18.07 9.42
C THR A 38 13.50 17.32 9.27
N VAL A 39 13.37 16.18 9.95
CA VAL A 39 12.14 15.38 9.99
C VAL A 39 11.55 15.34 11.39
N LEU A 40 10.24 15.17 11.47
CA LEU A 40 9.45 14.98 12.68
C LEU A 40 8.90 13.56 12.68
N LEU A 41 9.48 12.65 13.47
CA LEU A 41 9.07 11.25 13.47
C LEU A 41 8.51 10.82 14.83
N ASN A 42 7.51 9.95 14.79
CA ASN A 42 6.97 9.29 15.99
C ASN A 42 7.45 7.83 16.01
N ALA A 43 8.37 7.50 16.92
CA ALA A 43 8.95 6.16 17.00
C ALA A 43 7.90 5.04 17.20
N LEU A 44 6.73 5.36 17.77
CA LEU A 44 5.65 4.40 17.90
C LEU A 44 5.04 3.95 16.56
N HIS A 45 5.25 4.71 15.48
CA HIS A 45 4.76 4.30 14.16
C HIS A 45 5.47 3.05 13.65
N GLY A 46 6.76 2.85 13.93
CA GLY A 46 7.46 1.64 13.50
C GLY A 46 6.86 0.39 14.12
N ALA A 47 6.68 0.36 15.45
CA ALA A 47 6.04 -0.76 16.13
C ALA A 47 4.63 -1.07 15.59
N LYS A 48 3.83 -0.03 15.34
CA LYS A 48 2.47 -0.17 14.78
C LYS A 48 2.46 -0.69 13.35
N LEU A 49 3.40 -0.26 12.52
CA LEU A 49 3.56 -0.73 11.14
C LEU A 49 4.03 -2.19 11.10
N THR A 50 5.00 -2.56 11.95
CA THR A 50 5.44 -3.95 12.10
C THR A 50 4.30 -4.84 12.57
N GLU A 51 3.48 -4.36 13.52
CA GLU A 51 2.29 -5.07 13.99
C GLU A 51 1.25 -5.24 12.88
N LEU A 52 0.95 -4.18 12.12
CA LEU A 52 0.05 -4.25 10.96
C LEU A 52 0.53 -5.30 9.95
N ALA A 53 1.81 -5.25 9.55
CA ALA A 53 2.41 -6.19 8.60
C ALA A 53 2.32 -7.63 9.09
N ARG A 54 2.70 -7.90 10.35
CA ARG A 54 2.65 -9.22 10.96
C ARG A 54 1.22 -9.77 10.99
N ASP A 55 0.26 -8.99 11.47
CA ASP A 55 -1.10 -9.46 11.70
C ASP A 55 -1.86 -9.68 10.39
N THR A 56 -1.46 -8.99 9.31
CA THR A 56 -2.07 -9.10 7.98
C THR A 56 -1.25 -9.93 6.99
N GLY A 57 -0.09 -10.42 7.39
CA GLY A 57 0.85 -11.12 6.51
C GLY A 57 1.37 -10.26 5.36
N ALA A 58 1.24 -8.94 5.47
CA ALA A 58 1.72 -7.99 4.48
C ALA A 58 3.23 -7.74 4.62
N GLU A 59 3.84 -7.27 3.55
CA GLU A 59 5.21 -6.75 3.53
C GLU A 59 5.19 -5.22 3.50
N LEU A 60 6.07 -4.57 4.25
CA LEU A 60 6.25 -3.12 4.17
C LEU A 60 7.22 -2.79 3.03
N ALA A 61 6.97 -1.71 2.29
CA ALA A 61 7.90 -1.16 1.31
C ALA A 61 7.84 0.38 1.29
N TRP A 62 8.96 1.01 0.96
CA TRP A 62 9.06 2.46 0.80
C TRP A 62 8.52 2.90 -0.57
N ALA A 63 7.56 3.82 -0.55
CA ALA A 63 6.98 4.49 -1.73
C ALA A 63 7.12 6.01 -1.58
N THR A 64 8.38 6.45 -1.47
CA THR A 64 8.75 7.81 -1.06
C THR A 64 9.88 8.36 -1.92
N THR A 65 9.94 9.69 -2.03
CA THR A 65 11.03 10.41 -2.70
C THR A 65 12.35 10.36 -1.94
N TRP A 66 12.34 9.90 -0.69
CA TRP A 66 13.57 9.60 0.04
C TRP A 66 14.30 8.37 -0.52
N GLU A 67 13.61 7.50 -1.26
CA GLU A 67 14.15 6.25 -1.80
C GLU A 67 14.99 5.49 -0.77
N HIS A 68 16.22 5.09 -1.12
CA HIS A 68 17.14 4.36 -0.25
C HIS A 68 17.56 5.15 1.00
N HIS A 69 17.52 6.48 0.96
CA HIS A 69 17.76 7.30 2.15
C HIS A 69 16.71 7.10 3.23
N ALA A 70 15.53 6.54 2.91
CA ALA A 70 14.54 6.15 3.92
C ALA A 70 15.08 5.06 4.85
N ASN A 71 15.86 4.10 4.33
CA ASN A 71 16.52 3.08 5.15
C ASN A 71 17.68 3.65 5.98
N GLU A 72 18.41 4.63 5.45
CA GLU A 72 19.53 5.27 6.16
C GLU A 72 19.06 6.20 7.29
N HIS A 73 17.98 6.93 7.04
CA HIS A 73 17.56 8.03 7.90
C HIS A 73 16.24 7.77 8.63
N ILE A 74 15.25 7.15 8.01
CA ILE A 74 13.91 7.06 8.60
C ILE A 74 13.74 5.76 9.37
N ALA A 75 14.06 4.61 8.76
CA ALA A 75 13.86 3.29 9.35
C ALA A 75 14.48 3.14 10.76
N PRO A 76 15.75 3.53 11.01
CA PRO A 76 16.39 3.35 12.32
C PRO A 76 15.72 4.18 13.42
N ARG A 77 15.16 5.35 13.07
CA ARG A 77 14.48 6.25 14.02
C ARG A 77 13.07 5.76 14.38
N LEU A 78 12.52 4.89 13.54
CA LEU A 78 11.25 4.20 13.78
C LEU A 78 11.46 2.79 14.36
N GLY A 79 12.68 2.26 14.38
CA GLY A 79 12.96 0.88 14.75
C GLY A 79 12.47 -0.13 13.71
N LEU A 80 12.35 0.29 12.45
CA LEU A 80 12.05 -0.58 11.30
C LEU A 80 13.35 -1.19 10.77
N PRO A 81 13.31 -2.42 10.22
CA PRO A 81 14.41 -2.96 9.44
C PRO A 81 14.53 -2.20 8.11
N ASP A 82 15.58 -2.50 7.35
CA ASP A 82 15.65 -2.09 5.95
C ASP A 82 14.47 -2.68 5.17
N LEU A 83 13.74 -1.82 4.48
CA LEU A 83 12.59 -2.19 3.67
C LEU A 83 12.95 -2.14 2.18
N PRO A 84 12.28 -2.95 1.33
CA PRO A 84 12.29 -2.76 -0.12
C PRO A 84 11.91 -1.33 -0.50
N VAL A 85 12.55 -0.80 -1.54
CA VAL A 85 12.35 0.57 -2.03
C VAL A 85 11.76 0.51 -3.44
N ILE A 86 10.68 1.26 -3.65
CA ILE A 86 10.18 1.56 -4.99
C ILE A 86 11.01 2.73 -5.51
N GLU A 87 11.92 2.44 -6.45
CA GLU A 87 12.78 3.46 -7.06
C GLU A 87 11.96 4.35 -7.99
N VAL A 88 12.09 5.66 -7.83
CA VAL A 88 11.32 6.65 -8.57
C VAL A 88 12.25 7.26 -9.61
N ASN A 89 12.48 6.51 -10.69
CA ASN A 89 13.45 6.82 -11.75
C ASN A 89 13.02 8.00 -12.65
N GLY A 90 12.91 9.19 -12.06
CA GLY A 90 12.43 10.40 -12.70
C GLY A 90 10.91 10.48 -12.83
N ASP A 91 10.44 11.61 -13.38
CA ASP A 91 9.04 11.80 -13.73
C ASP A 91 8.83 11.39 -15.20
N PRO A 92 8.18 10.25 -15.49
CA PRO A 92 7.88 9.84 -16.86
C PRO A 92 6.82 10.73 -17.53
N GLY A 93 6.42 11.84 -16.89
CA GLY A 93 5.38 12.76 -17.31
C GLY A 93 4.00 12.17 -17.07
N SER A 94 3.04 12.99 -16.66
CA SER A 94 1.68 12.53 -16.37
C SER A 94 0.86 12.20 -17.63
N ARG A 95 -0.01 11.18 -17.59
CA ARG A 95 -0.88 10.77 -18.74
C ARG A 95 -2.30 11.27 -18.52
N ALA A 96 -2.73 11.33 -17.27
CA ALA A 96 -4.08 11.69 -16.86
C ALA A 96 -4.11 12.66 -15.67
N GLY A 97 -2.97 13.20 -15.24
CA GLY A 97 -2.84 14.05 -14.05
C GLY A 97 -2.44 13.30 -12.79
N GLU A 98 -2.05 12.02 -12.89
CA GLU A 98 -1.56 11.22 -11.77
C GLU A 98 -0.20 11.72 -11.23
N HIS A 99 0.01 11.51 -9.94
CA HIS A 99 1.26 11.76 -9.22
C HIS A 99 2.39 10.90 -9.82
N PHE A 100 3.59 11.46 -9.93
CA PHE A 100 4.71 10.80 -10.61
C PHE A 100 5.09 9.44 -9.99
N LYS A 101 4.95 9.28 -8.66
CA LYS A 101 5.15 8.00 -7.95
C LYS A 101 4.16 6.90 -8.38
N THR A 102 2.95 7.27 -8.82
CA THR A 102 1.85 6.32 -9.06
C THR A 102 2.18 5.29 -10.13
N ARG A 103 2.95 5.67 -11.16
CA ARG A 103 3.39 4.73 -12.19
C ARG A 103 4.40 3.71 -11.68
N HIS A 104 5.40 4.19 -10.95
CA HIS A 104 6.43 3.34 -10.35
C HIS A 104 5.80 2.36 -9.35
N VAL A 105 4.80 2.80 -8.59
CA VAL A 105 3.98 1.91 -7.75
C VAL A 105 3.24 0.87 -8.59
N ALA A 106 2.57 1.27 -9.67
CA ALA A 106 1.82 0.35 -10.53
C ALA A 106 2.70 -0.73 -11.18
N GLU A 107 3.93 -0.39 -11.53
CA GLU A 107 4.92 -1.32 -12.07
C GLU A 107 5.50 -2.24 -10.99
N TYR A 108 5.76 -1.72 -9.78
CA TYR A 108 6.35 -2.47 -8.68
C TYR A 108 5.42 -3.53 -8.09
N VAL A 109 4.12 -3.22 -7.96
CA VAL A 109 3.18 -4.09 -7.23
C VAL A 109 2.86 -5.40 -7.95
N THR A 110 3.03 -5.49 -9.27
CA THR A 110 2.96 -6.75 -10.06
C THR A 110 1.79 -7.68 -9.72
N GLY A 111 0.60 -7.12 -9.50
CA GLY A 111 -0.64 -7.85 -9.19
C GLY A 111 -0.83 -8.16 -7.70
N ARG A 112 0.16 -7.85 -6.85
CA ARG A 112 0.06 -7.96 -5.40
C ARG A 112 -0.95 -6.94 -4.87
N PRO A 113 -1.89 -7.35 -4.01
CA PRO A 113 -2.78 -6.39 -3.38
C PRO A 113 -2.01 -5.45 -2.47
N PHE A 114 -2.39 -4.18 -2.39
CA PHE A 114 -1.63 -3.23 -1.57
C PHE A 114 -2.46 -2.14 -0.91
N VAL A 115 -1.94 -1.65 0.22
CA VAL A 115 -2.37 -0.39 0.83
C VAL A 115 -1.26 0.63 0.62
N TRP A 116 -1.60 1.87 0.27
CA TRP A 116 -0.63 2.95 0.15
C TRP A 116 -1.02 4.14 1.01
N PHE A 117 -0.15 4.50 1.96
CA PHE A 117 -0.25 5.72 2.75
C PHE A 117 0.56 6.84 2.10
N ASP A 118 -0.11 7.92 1.73
CA ASP A 118 0.47 9.05 1.01
C ASP A 118 -0.41 10.29 1.20
N ASP A 119 0.18 11.48 1.16
CA ASP A 119 -0.54 12.74 1.37
C ASP A 119 -0.94 13.44 0.07
N SER A 120 -0.47 12.94 -1.07
CA SER A 120 -0.52 13.63 -2.37
C SER A 120 -1.38 12.91 -3.41
N LEU A 121 -2.07 11.83 -3.03
CA LEU A 121 -2.89 11.02 -3.93
C LEU A 121 -4.29 11.61 -4.13
N GLY A 122 -4.79 11.51 -5.36
CA GLY A 122 -6.11 12.00 -5.73
C GLY A 122 -6.87 11.09 -6.71
N PRO A 123 -7.97 11.61 -7.29
CA PRO A 123 -8.81 10.84 -8.20
C PRO A 123 -8.08 10.32 -9.44
N CYS A 124 -7.10 11.07 -9.95
CA CYS A 124 -6.32 10.66 -11.13
C CYS A 124 -5.42 9.46 -10.82
N ASP A 125 -4.83 9.41 -9.63
CA ASP A 125 -4.03 8.27 -9.18
C ASP A 125 -4.87 7.01 -9.04
N TRP A 126 -6.04 7.16 -8.40
CA TRP A 126 -6.97 6.05 -8.24
C TRP A 126 -7.43 5.50 -9.59
N GLN A 127 -7.79 6.38 -10.54
CA GLN A 127 -8.22 5.97 -11.87
C GLN A 127 -7.09 5.30 -12.65
N TYR A 128 -5.88 5.86 -12.60
CA TYR A 128 -4.71 5.27 -13.22
C TYR A 128 -4.44 3.85 -12.71
N LEU A 129 -4.40 3.66 -11.38
CA LEU A 129 -4.15 2.36 -10.77
C LEU A 129 -5.24 1.35 -11.10
N LYS A 130 -6.51 1.77 -11.10
CA LYS A 130 -7.64 0.91 -11.46
C LYS A 130 -7.56 0.38 -12.89
N ASP A 131 -7.15 1.24 -13.83
CA ASP A 131 -7.10 0.87 -15.25
C ASP A 131 -5.79 0.15 -15.62
N HIS A 132 -4.80 0.12 -14.72
CA HIS A 132 -3.50 -0.47 -14.99
C HIS A 132 -3.53 -2.00 -14.90
N PRO A 133 -3.15 -2.74 -15.95
CA PRO A 133 -3.35 -4.19 -16.02
C PRO A 133 -2.49 -4.99 -15.03
N ALA A 134 -1.37 -4.43 -14.57
CA ALA A 134 -0.50 -5.06 -13.58
C ALA A 134 -0.87 -4.70 -12.12
N VAL A 135 -1.92 -3.91 -11.91
CA VAL A 135 -2.35 -3.52 -10.56
C VAL A 135 -3.43 -4.47 -10.06
N GLY A 136 -3.16 -5.11 -8.92
CA GLY A 136 -4.16 -5.88 -8.19
C GLY A 136 -5.12 -4.98 -7.41
N ASP A 137 -5.94 -5.57 -6.56
CA ASP A 137 -6.80 -4.76 -5.67
C ASP A 137 -5.96 -3.84 -4.77
N PHE A 138 -6.43 -2.62 -4.56
CA PHE A 138 -5.69 -1.64 -3.79
C PHE A 138 -6.58 -0.80 -2.89
N LEU A 139 -5.95 -0.21 -1.87
CA LEU A 139 -6.53 0.82 -1.02
C LEU A 139 -5.56 1.99 -0.94
N LEU A 140 -6.00 3.16 -1.41
CA LEU A 140 -5.31 4.42 -1.14
C LEU A 140 -5.80 5.00 0.18
N VAL A 141 -4.87 5.31 1.07
CA VAL A 141 -5.13 5.98 2.34
C VAL A 141 -4.52 7.36 2.27
N GLU A 142 -5.33 8.34 1.88
CA GLU A 142 -4.97 9.76 1.90
C GLU A 142 -4.72 10.20 3.35
N VAL A 143 -3.54 10.77 3.59
CA VAL A 143 -3.12 11.25 4.90
C VAL A 143 -3.05 12.78 4.87
N ASP A 144 -3.75 13.48 5.77
CA ASP A 144 -3.57 14.93 5.90
C ASP A 144 -2.13 15.23 6.38
N PRO A 145 -1.31 15.97 5.61
CA PRO A 145 0.08 16.24 5.95
C PRO A 145 0.22 17.06 7.25
N ARG A 146 -0.85 17.69 7.71
CA ARG A 146 -0.88 18.44 8.96
C ARG A 146 -0.87 17.56 10.20
N THR A 147 -1.42 16.34 10.09
CA THR A 147 -1.59 15.41 11.21
C THR A 147 -0.68 14.19 11.08
N GLY A 148 -0.40 13.76 9.84
CA GLY A 148 0.39 12.58 9.56
C GLY A 148 -0.37 11.28 9.81
N LEU A 149 0.37 10.18 9.81
CA LEU A 149 -0.18 8.84 10.03
C LEU A 149 -0.88 8.74 11.39
N THR A 150 -2.11 8.21 11.38
CA THR A 150 -2.94 8.06 12.58
C THR A 150 -3.34 6.61 12.81
N ASP A 151 -3.87 6.32 14.00
CA ASP A 151 -4.42 4.99 14.32
C ASP A 151 -5.64 4.64 13.49
N ALA A 152 -6.42 5.64 13.05
CA ALA A 152 -7.53 5.42 12.12
C ALA A 152 -7.06 4.96 10.73
N HIS A 153 -5.95 5.52 10.24
CA HIS A 153 -5.34 5.10 8.98
C HIS A 153 -4.87 3.64 9.06
N LEU A 154 -4.18 3.29 10.14
CA LEU A 154 -3.69 1.93 10.40
C LEU A 154 -4.83 0.91 10.57
N ALA A 155 -5.91 1.29 11.27
CA ALA A 155 -7.09 0.46 11.42
C ALA A 155 -7.78 0.20 10.07
N ARG A 156 -7.98 1.25 9.27
CA ARG A 156 -8.56 1.11 7.91
C ARG A 156 -7.75 0.16 7.03
N ALA A 157 -6.42 0.27 7.07
CA ALA A 157 -5.53 -0.63 6.34
C ALA A 157 -5.64 -2.08 6.83
N ARG A 158 -5.67 -2.28 8.15
CA ARG A 158 -5.83 -3.60 8.77
C ARG A 158 -7.13 -4.27 8.37
N ASP A 159 -8.25 -3.55 8.45
CA ASP A 159 -9.56 -4.08 8.12
C ASP A 159 -9.63 -4.52 6.66
N TRP A 160 -9.12 -3.67 5.75
CA TRP A 160 -9.08 -3.98 4.33
C TRP A 160 -8.19 -5.20 4.04
N LEU A 161 -6.98 -5.26 4.60
CA LEU A 161 -6.06 -6.39 4.39
C LEU A 161 -6.59 -7.70 5.00
N SER A 162 -7.22 -7.64 6.17
CA SER A 162 -7.73 -8.83 6.87
C SER A 162 -8.96 -9.42 6.16
N GLY A 163 -9.88 -8.59 5.70
CA GLY A 163 -11.05 -9.05 4.94
C GLY A 163 -10.67 -9.82 3.67
N ARG A 164 -9.50 -9.53 3.07
CA ARG A 164 -8.96 -10.25 1.91
C ARG A 164 -8.41 -11.63 2.28
N ARG A 165 -7.74 -11.75 3.43
CA ARG A 165 -7.25 -13.04 3.92
C ARG A 165 -8.43 -13.98 4.16
N ASP A 166 -9.48 -13.47 4.78
CA ASP A 166 -10.68 -14.26 5.09
C ASP A 166 -11.40 -14.71 3.80
N ALA A 167 -11.44 -13.85 2.78
CA ALA A 167 -11.99 -14.21 1.47
C ALA A 167 -11.15 -15.30 0.76
N GLY A 168 -9.82 -15.24 0.88
CA GLY A 168 -8.91 -16.24 0.30
C GLY A 168 -8.84 -17.58 1.07
N LEU A 169 -9.24 -17.58 2.34
CA LEU A 169 -9.27 -18.77 3.21
C LEU A 169 -10.62 -19.50 3.22
N ARG A 170 -11.65 -18.97 2.56
CA ARG A 170 -12.93 -19.68 2.39
C ARG A 170 -12.72 -20.92 1.52
N PRO A 171 -13.04 -22.14 2.01
CA PRO A 171 -12.99 -23.33 1.17
C PRO A 171 -13.96 -23.17 0.00
N LEU A 172 -13.49 -23.45 -1.23
CA LEU A 172 -14.37 -23.70 -2.36
C LEU A 172 -15.19 -24.95 -2.02
N LEU A 173 -16.42 -24.77 -1.57
CA LEU A 173 -17.35 -25.88 -1.45
C LEU A 173 -17.51 -26.50 -2.85
N PRO A 174 -17.33 -27.82 -3.02
CA PRO A 174 -17.59 -28.45 -4.29
C PRO A 174 -19.07 -28.23 -4.64
N GLY A 175 -19.32 -27.60 -5.79
CA GLY A 175 -20.67 -27.33 -6.27
C GLY A 175 -21.45 -28.63 -6.37
N SER A 176 -22.65 -28.66 -5.77
CA SER A 176 -23.61 -29.74 -5.97
C SER A 176 -23.84 -29.93 -7.47
N GLY A 177 -23.39 -31.06 -8.00
CA GLY A 177 -23.73 -31.48 -9.34
C GLY A 177 -25.24 -31.69 -9.44
N ALA A 178 -25.90 -30.83 -10.22
CA ALA A 178 -27.24 -31.12 -10.70
C ALA A 178 -27.12 -32.17 -11.82
N LEU A 179 -27.47 -33.41 -11.48
CA LEU A 179 -27.73 -34.46 -12.44
C LEU A 179 -29.06 -34.12 -13.15
N THR A 180 -29.00 -33.53 -14.33
CA THR A 180 -30.14 -33.57 -15.27
C THR A 180 -29.86 -34.63 -16.31
N ALA A 181 -30.59 -35.73 -16.18
CA ALA A 181 -30.60 -36.83 -17.13
C ALA A 181 -31.09 -36.35 -18.50
N GLU A 182 -30.32 -36.68 -19.53
CA GLU A 182 -30.75 -36.60 -20.92
C GLU A 182 -31.79 -37.68 -21.21
N ALA A 183 -32.93 -37.28 -21.78
CA ALA A 183 -33.81 -38.15 -22.53
C ALA A 183 -33.89 -37.60 -23.97
N GLY A 184 -33.29 -38.33 -24.91
CA GLY A 184 -33.25 -37.98 -26.33
C GLY A 184 -34.61 -38.10 -27.05
N PRO A 185 -34.67 -37.69 -28.33
CA PRO A 185 -35.91 -37.40 -29.05
C PRO A 185 -36.50 -38.66 -29.71
N GLY A 186 -37.83 -38.78 -29.70
CA GLY A 186 -38.59 -39.76 -30.48
C GLY A 186 -39.42 -39.06 -31.57
N PRO A 187 -39.45 -39.55 -32.83
CA PRO A 187 -40.08 -38.87 -33.95
C PRO A 187 -41.60 -39.11 -34.04
N LEU A 188 -42.32 -38.14 -34.62
CA LEU A 188 -43.67 -38.29 -35.18
C LEU A 188 -43.61 -39.19 -36.43
N PRO A 189 -44.58 -40.10 -36.66
CA PRO A 189 -45.79 -39.77 -37.45
C PRO A 189 -47.05 -40.55 -36.95
N SER A 190 -48.29 -40.39 -37.43
CA SER A 190 -48.92 -39.84 -38.65
C SER A 190 -50.21 -39.09 -38.29
#